data_AF-A0A1G6KGW5-F1
#
_entry.id   AF-A0A1G6KGW5-F1
#
_cell.length_a   1.000
_cell.length_b   1.000
_cell.length_c   1.000
_cell.angle_alpha   90.00
_cell.angle_beta   90.00
_cell.angle_gamma   90.00
#
_symmetry.space_group_name_H-M   'P 1'
#
loop_
_entity.id
_entity.type
_entity.pdbx_description
1 polymer ?
#
loop_
_entity_poly.entity_id
_entity_poly.type
_entity_poly.pdbx_seq_one_letter_code
_entity_poly.pdbx_strand_id
1 'polypeptide(L)'
;MPCYALEGVVPVVDPSAYVHPTAVLIGDVIVGPGCYVGPCASLRGDFGRIVLERGANVQDNCTIHGFPDQDTVVEENGHIGHGAVLHSCVVKHDALVGMNAVVMDEAEIGAFAFVAACAFVPAGMRVPAKSLVAGIPATVRRELGDDEIAWKREGTEIYQDLTRRCLDSLVEAEPLRAVEADRPRLKSPDVRSLIATRRG
;
A
#
# COMPACT_ATOMS: atom_id res chain seq x y z
N MET A 1 8.64 -15.55 -4.04
CA MET A 1 7.98 -14.46 -4.78
C MET A 1 8.00 -14.82 -6.25
N PRO A 2 6.85 -15.17 -6.85
CA PRO A 2 6.71 -15.19 -8.30
C PRO A 2 7.08 -13.84 -8.92
N CYS A 3 8.15 -13.84 -9.72
CA CYS A 3 8.64 -12.67 -10.45
C CYS A 3 8.85 -13.09 -11.91
N TYR A 4 8.22 -12.36 -12.83
CA TYR A 4 8.15 -12.73 -14.24
C TYR A 4 8.66 -11.58 -15.11
N ALA A 5 9.68 -11.89 -15.93
CA ALA A 5 10.08 -11.00 -17.01
C ALA A 5 9.05 -11.05 -18.15
N LEU A 6 8.78 -9.92 -18.78
CA LEU A 6 7.97 -9.83 -19.99
C LEU A 6 8.73 -9.02 -21.04
N GLU A 7 8.92 -9.58 -22.23
CA GLU A 7 9.63 -8.92 -23.34
C GLU A 7 11.03 -8.38 -22.97
N GLY A 8 11.71 -9.04 -22.03
CA GLY A 8 13.03 -8.66 -21.55
C GLY A 8 13.03 -7.62 -20.42
N VAL A 9 11.86 -7.10 -20.02
CA VAL A 9 11.72 -6.21 -18.86
C VAL A 9 11.49 -7.04 -17.61
N VAL A 10 12.35 -6.85 -16.61
CA VAL A 10 12.35 -7.62 -15.35
C VAL A 10 12.02 -6.65 -14.21
N PRO A 11 11.13 -7.01 -13.27
CA PRO A 11 10.89 -6.22 -12.08
C PRO A 11 12.18 -5.90 -11.30
N VAL A 12 12.29 -4.67 -10.81
CA VAL A 12 13.40 -4.18 -9.99
C VAL A 12 12.92 -4.05 -8.55
N VAL A 13 13.59 -4.72 -7.62
CA VAL A 13 13.26 -4.67 -6.18
C VAL A 13 14.50 -4.26 -5.41
N ASP A 14 14.39 -3.20 -4.63
CA ASP A 14 15.46 -2.76 -3.74
C ASP A 14 15.74 -3.83 -2.65
N PRO A 15 17.00 -4.11 -2.30
CA PRO A 15 17.33 -5.13 -1.29
C PRO A 15 16.77 -4.88 0.11
N SER A 16 16.40 -3.63 0.43
CA SER A 16 15.78 -3.26 1.70
C SER A 16 14.25 -3.34 1.68
N ALA A 17 13.65 -3.62 0.53
CA ALA A 17 12.22 -3.87 0.41
C ALA A 17 11.87 -5.31 0.77
N TYR A 18 10.69 -5.51 1.34
CA TYR A 18 10.12 -6.83 1.58
C TYR A 18 8.97 -7.07 0.60
N VAL A 19 9.06 -8.17 -0.17
CA VAL A 19 7.98 -8.65 -1.02
C VAL A 19 7.60 -10.06 -0.61
N HIS A 20 6.34 -10.26 -0.24
CA HIS A 20 5.87 -11.54 0.26
C HIS A 20 6.05 -12.66 -0.79
N PRO A 21 6.40 -13.89 -0.37
CA PRO A 21 6.61 -14.99 -1.31
C PRO A 21 5.42 -15.33 -2.23
N THR A 22 4.20 -14.93 -1.87
CA THR A 22 2.96 -15.15 -2.66
C THR A 22 2.51 -13.92 -3.47
N ALA A 23 3.21 -12.79 -3.37
CA ALA A 23 2.97 -11.65 -4.26
C ALA A 23 3.50 -11.94 -5.67
N VAL A 24 2.86 -11.35 -6.69
CA VAL A 24 3.20 -11.56 -8.10
C VAL A 24 3.63 -10.24 -8.73
N LEU A 25 4.85 -10.21 -9.27
CA LEU A 25 5.40 -9.06 -10.00
C LEU A 25 5.67 -9.47 -11.46
N ILE A 26 5.21 -8.67 -12.42
CA ILE A 26 5.33 -8.96 -13.86
C ILE A 26 5.77 -7.69 -14.61
N GLY A 27 6.82 -7.77 -15.43
CA GLY A 27 7.19 -6.69 -16.35
C GLY A 27 7.81 -5.45 -15.68
N ASP A 28 7.40 -4.25 -16.11
CA ASP A 28 7.95 -2.96 -15.67
C ASP A 28 7.41 -2.55 -14.29
N VAL A 29 7.92 -3.20 -13.25
CA VAL A 29 7.59 -2.92 -11.84
C VAL A 29 8.86 -2.54 -11.09
N ILE A 30 8.83 -1.38 -10.42
CA ILE A 30 9.93 -0.85 -9.63
C ILE A 30 9.47 -0.74 -8.18
N VAL A 31 10.13 -1.47 -7.28
CA VAL A 31 9.89 -1.45 -5.82
C VAL A 31 11.09 -0.80 -5.13
N GLY A 32 10.86 0.39 -4.59
CA GLY A 32 11.88 1.22 -3.95
C GLY A 32 12.28 0.77 -2.53
N PRO A 33 13.21 1.50 -1.89
CA PRO A 33 13.81 1.11 -0.62
C PRO A 33 12.79 1.08 0.53
N GLY A 34 12.88 0.05 1.37
CA GLY A 34 12.05 -0.08 2.58
C GLY A 34 10.55 -0.27 2.29
N CYS A 35 10.17 -0.61 1.05
CA CYS A 35 8.79 -0.91 0.73
C CYS A 35 8.32 -2.23 1.35
N TYR A 36 7.02 -2.30 1.65
CA TYR A 36 6.33 -3.54 2.01
C TYR A 36 5.35 -3.96 0.91
N VAL A 37 5.44 -5.18 0.39
CA VAL A 37 4.44 -5.77 -0.50
C VAL A 37 3.89 -7.05 0.12
N GLY A 38 2.61 -7.03 0.47
CA GLY A 38 1.92 -8.07 1.21
C GLY A 38 1.57 -9.32 0.39
N PRO A 39 1.09 -10.39 1.06
CA PRO A 39 0.70 -11.62 0.40
C PRO A 39 -0.40 -11.39 -0.64
N CYS A 40 -0.31 -12.15 -1.74
CA CYS A 40 -1.29 -12.15 -2.82
C CYS A 40 -1.51 -10.79 -3.51
N ALA A 41 -0.64 -9.80 -3.29
CA ALA A 41 -0.62 -8.58 -4.10
C ALA A 41 -0.19 -8.90 -5.53
N SER A 42 -0.89 -8.35 -6.53
CA SER A 42 -0.59 -8.52 -7.95
C SER A 42 -0.19 -7.18 -8.55
N LEU A 43 1.08 -7.02 -8.88
CA LEU A 43 1.65 -5.84 -9.53
C LEU A 43 2.04 -6.25 -10.95
N ARG A 44 1.24 -5.82 -11.93
CA ARG A 44 1.40 -6.23 -13.32
C ARG A 44 1.76 -5.02 -14.17
N GLY A 45 3.05 -4.83 -14.43
CA GLY A 45 3.57 -3.77 -15.30
C GLY A 45 3.70 -4.26 -16.75
N ASP A 46 2.65 -4.88 -17.30
CA ASP A 46 2.64 -5.44 -18.66
C ASP A 46 2.11 -4.48 -19.73
N PHE A 47 1.51 -3.36 -19.32
CA PHE A 47 1.08 -2.26 -20.19
C PHE A 47 1.71 -0.94 -19.74
N GLY A 48 1.40 -0.51 -18.52
CA GLY A 48 1.96 0.68 -17.89
C GLY A 48 2.98 0.32 -16.82
N ARG A 49 3.92 1.22 -16.55
CA ARG A 49 4.93 1.03 -15.48
C ARG A 49 4.27 1.16 -14.12
N ILE A 50 4.76 0.40 -13.14
CA ILE A 50 4.40 0.55 -11.73
C ILE A 50 5.62 1.00 -10.94
N VAL A 51 5.50 2.08 -10.18
CA VAL A 51 6.56 2.60 -9.31
C VAL A 51 6.06 2.69 -7.88
N LEU A 52 6.74 1.99 -6.96
CA LEU A 52 6.62 2.20 -5.53
C LEU A 52 7.87 2.92 -5.04
N GLU A 53 7.71 4.11 -4.48
CA GLU A 53 8.81 4.86 -3.90
C GLU A 53 9.07 4.48 -2.44
N ARG A 54 10.12 5.07 -1.87
CA ARG A 54 10.66 4.74 -0.54
C ARG A 54 9.56 4.62 0.53
N GLY A 55 9.62 3.53 1.29
CA GLY A 55 8.78 3.36 2.48
C GLY A 55 7.29 3.19 2.21
N ALA A 56 6.87 3.09 0.94
CA ALA A 56 5.50 2.79 0.56
C ALA A 56 5.11 1.37 0.96
N ASN A 57 3.81 1.13 1.17
CA ASN A 57 3.29 -0.21 1.44
C ASN A 57 2.10 -0.53 0.53
N VAL A 58 2.14 -1.72 -0.06
CA VAL A 58 1.06 -2.35 -0.82
C VAL A 58 0.63 -3.58 -0.04
N GLN A 59 -0.54 -3.51 0.56
CA GLN A 59 -0.98 -4.55 1.48
C GLN A 59 -1.58 -5.76 0.77
N ASP A 60 -2.04 -6.71 1.58
CA ASP A 60 -2.59 -8.00 1.17
C ASP A 60 -3.65 -7.84 0.07
N ASN A 61 -3.59 -8.70 -0.95
CA ASN A 61 -4.57 -8.78 -2.05
C ASN A 61 -4.77 -7.49 -2.88
N CYS A 62 -3.86 -6.51 -2.82
CA CYS A 62 -3.96 -5.36 -3.71
C CYS A 62 -3.73 -5.75 -5.17
N THR A 63 -4.40 -5.06 -6.10
CA THR A 63 -4.17 -5.19 -7.54
C THR A 63 -3.70 -3.86 -8.11
N ILE A 64 -2.54 -3.85 -8.76
CA ILE A 64 -1.99 -2.67 -9.41
C ILE A 64 -1.74 -3.00 -10.87
N HIS A 65 -2.34 -2.20 -11.75
CA HIS A 65 -2.24 -2.31 -13.20
C HIS A 65 -2.23 -0.89 -13.81
N GLY A 66 -2.21 -0.77 -15.13
CA GLY A 66 -2.24 0.52 -15.80
C GLY A 66 -2.46 0.39 -17.30
N PHE A 67 -2.76 1.51 -17.96
CA PHE A 67 -2.83 1.63 -19.40
C PHE A 67 -1.43 1.73 -20.03
N PRO A 68 -1.30 1.41 -21.33
CA PRO A 68 -0.09 1.69 -22.09
C PRO A 68 0.33 3.16 -21.97
N ASP A 69 1.62 3.41 -21.91
CA ASP A 69 2.23 4.74 -21.82
C ASP A 69 1.81 5.58 -20.60
N GLN A 70 1.24 4.94 -19.57
CA GLN A 70 0.95 5.57 -18.28
C GLN A 70 1.64 4.83 -17.13
N ASP A 71 1.96 5.58 -16.09
CA ASP A 71 2.57 5.05 -14.88
C ASP A 71 1.55 5.03 -13.75
N THR A 72 1.52 3.94 -12.98
CA THR A 72 0.91 3.93 -11.64
C THR A 72 2.01 4.18 -10.62
N VAL A 73 1.95 5.33 -9.95
CA VAL A 73 3.00 5.77 -9.02
C VAL A 73 2.44 5.87 -7.61
N VAL A 74 3.10 5.19 -6.67
CA VAL A 74 2.90 5.36 -5.23
C VAL A 74 4.15 6.04 -4.68
N GLU A 75 4.02 7.33 -4.39
CA GLU A 75 5.13 8.15 -3.88
C GLU A 75 5.52 7.78 -2.44
N GLU A 76 6.58 8.42 -1.95
CA GLU A 76 7.17 8.18 -0.63
C GLU A 76 6.12 8.05 0.49
N ASN A 77 6.23 7.00 1.29
CA ASN A 77 5.32 6.68 2.40
C ASN A 77 3.84 6.45 2.01
N GLY A 78 3.53 6.32 0.72
CA GLY A 78 2.18 5.98 0.27
C GLY A 78 1.69 4.66 0.87
N HIS A 79 0.43 4.63 1.27
CA HIS A 79 -0.14 3.51 2.02
C HIS A 79 -1.38 2.95 1.33
N ILE A 80 -1.23 1.78 0.73
CA ILE A 80 -2.26 1.13 -0.07
C ILE A 80 -2.86 0.01 0.75
N GLY A 81 -4.07 0.26 1.27
CA GLY A 81 -4.79 -0.63 2.17
C GLY A 81 -5.21 -1.94 1.50
N HIS A 82 -5.39 -2.98 2.31
CA HIS A 82 -5.74 -4.34 1.87
C HIS A 82 -6.83 -4.36 0.78
N GLY A 83 -6.61 -5.13 -0.29
CA GLY A 83 -7.60 -5.34 -1.35
C GLY A 83 -7.89 -4.13 -2.25
N ALA A 84 -7.12 -3.02 -2.12
CA ALA A 84 -7.30 -1.87 -2.99
C ALA A 84 -6.90 -2.18 -4.44
N VAL A 85 -7.53 -1.46 -5.39
CA VAL A 85 -7.22 -1.53 -6.81
C VAL A 85 -6.72 -0.17 -7.28
N LEU A 86 -5.53 -0.14 -7.86
CA LEU A 86 -4.94 1.06 -8.48
C LEU A 86 -4.77 0.82 -9.98
N HIS A 87 -5.18 1.79 -10.79
CA HIS A 87 -5.06 1.73 -12.24
C HIS A 87 -4.64 3.10 -12.80
N SER A 88 -3.45 3.18 -13.41
CA SER A 88 -2.83 4.38 -14.02
C SER A 88 -2.94 5.66 -13.19
N CYS A 89 -2.80 5.57 -11.86
CA CYS A 89 -3.02 6.69 -10.96
C CYS A 89 -1.75 7.12 -10.23
N VAL A 90 -1.76 8.34 -9.67
CA VAL A 90 -0.69 8.85 -8.83
C VAL A 90 -1.19 9.00 -7.41
N VAL A 91 -0.57 8.27 -6.47
CA VAL A 91 -0.77 8.42 -5.04
C VAL A 91 0.41 9.21 -4.48
N LYS A 92 0.16 10.47 -4.10
CA LYS A 92 1.22 11.37 -3.62
C LYS A 92 1.76 10.98 -2.24
N HIS A 93 2.89 11.58 -1.88
CA HIS A 93 3.57 11.24 -0.63
C HIS A 93 2.66 11.31 0.60
N ASP A 94 2.87 10.37 1.53
CA ASP A 94 2.10 10.21 2.77
C ASP A 94 0.57 10.04 2.59
N ALA A 95 0.07 9.85 1.36
CA ALA A 95 -1.34 9.61 1.12
C ALA A 95 -1.76 8.17 1.49
N LEU A 96 -3.04 8.02 1.84
CA LEU A 96 -3.66 6.77 2.24
C LEU A 96 -4.74 6.38 1.23
N VAL A 97 -4.63 5.19 0.65
CA VAL A 97 -5.72 4.52 -0.05
C VAL A 97 -6.33 3.48 0.89
N GLY A 98 -7.58 3.68 1.29
CA GLY A 98 -8.27 2.78 2.21
C GLY A 98 -8.49 1.38 1.63
N MET A 99 -8.66 0.40 2.51
CA MET A 99 -8.91 -0.99 2.12
C MET A 99 -10.10 -1.11 1.16
N ASN A 100 -9.98 -1.99 0.16
CA ASN A 100 -10.97 -2.21 -0.91
C ASN A 100 -11.39 -0.95 -1.69
N ALA A 101 -10.64 0.15 -1.62
CA ALA A 101 -10.89 1.29 -2.49
C ALA A 101 -10.41 1.02 -3.92
N VAL A 102 -11.04 1.67 -4.89
CA VAL A 102 -10.65 1.62 -6.30
C VAL A 102 -10.25 3.03 -6.72
N VAL A 103 -9.05 3.18 -7.27
CA VAL A 103 -8.54 4.44 -7.82
C VAL A 103 -8.29 4.26 -9.31
N MET A 104 -9.09 4.95 -10.12
CA MET A 104 -9.09 4.83 -11.57
C MET A 104 -8.03 5.72 -12.24
N ASP A 105 -7.93 5.54 -13.55
CA ASP A 105 -6.95 6.14 -14.44
C ASP A 105 -6.81 7.64 -14.30
N GLU A 106 -5.58 8.11 -14.43
CA GLU A 106 -5.21 9.52 -14.40
C GLU A 106 -5.66 10.23 -13.13
N ALA A 107 -6.18 9.55 -12.09
CA ALA A 107 -6.52 10.16 -10.82
C ALA A 107 -5.25 10.51 -10.05
N GLU A 108 -5.30 11.61 -9.30
CA GLU A 108 -4.23 12.03 -8.41
C GLU A 108 -4.78 12.14 -6.99
N ILE A 109 -4.23 11.33 -6.09
CA ILE A 109 -4.51 11.40 -4.65
C ILE A 109 -3.47 12.34 -4.04
N GLY A 110 -3.88 13.56 -3.69
CA GLY A 110 -2.98 14.59 -3.17
C GLY A 110 -2.24 14.18 -1.88
N ALA A 111 -1.13 14.86 -1.61
CA ALA A 111 -0.27 14.54 -0.47
C ALA A 111 -1.05 14.55 0.85
N PHE A 112 -0.77 13.60 1.73
CA PHE A 112 -1.49 13.42 3.01
C PHE A 112 -3.01 13.16 2.88
N ALA A 113 -3.57 13.00 1.69
CA ALA A 113 -5.01 12.78 1.52
C ALA A 113 -5.39 11.33 1.85
N PHE A 114 -6.61 11.15 2.38
CA PHE A 114 -7.15 9.84 2.74
C PHE A 114 -8.32 9.50 1.83
N VAL A 115 -8.18 8.42 1.07
CA VAL A 115 -9.30 7.73 0.43
C VAL A 115 -9.90 6.76 1.44
N ALA A 116 -11.19 6.92 1.75
CA ALA A 116 -11.88 6.04 2.67
C ALA A 116 -11.95 4.59 2.14
N ALA A 117 -12.09 3.64 3.06
CA ALA A 117 -12.34 2.24 2.70
C ALA A 117 -13.56 2.12 1.78
N CYS A 118 -13.48 1.21 0.81
CA CYS A 118 -14.51 0.93 -0.19
C CYS A 118 -14.92 2.15 -1.05
N ALA A 119 -14.13 3.21 -1.13
CA ALA A 119 -14.42 4.35 -2.00
C ALA A 119 -14.04 4.04 -3.46
N PHE A 120 -14.76 4.68 -4.40
CA PHE A 120 -14.46 4.62 -5.84
C PHE A 120 -14.04 6.02 -6.33
N VAL A 121 -12.75 6.23 -6.56
CA VAL A 121 -12.21 7.47 -7.11
C VAL A 121 -12.27 7.40 -8.64
N PRO A 122 -13.11 8.22 -9.31
CA PRO A 122 -13.28 8.18 -10.75
C PRO A 122 -12.03 8.68 -11.50
N ALA A 123 -11.93 8.30 -12.77
CA ALA A 123 -10.81 8.67 -13.63
C ALA A 123 -10.63 10.19 -13.72
N GLY A 124 -9.39 10.66 -13.74
CA GLY A 124 -9.02 12.08 -13.81
C GLY A 124 -9.34 12.90 -12.57
N MET A 125 -9.90 12.31 -11.50
CA MET A 125 -10.16 13.05 -10.26
C MET A 125 -8.86 13.56 -9.65
N ARG A 126 -8.82 14.85 -9.29
CA ARG A 126 -7.74 15.48 -8.53
C ARG A 126 -8.21 15.65 -7.08
N VAL A 127 -7.74 14.80 -6.18
CA VAL A 127 -8.04 14.91 -4.74
C VAL A 127 -7.08 15.93 -4.14
N PRO A 128 -7.56 17.00 -3.49
CA PRO A 128 -6.67 17.97 -2.86
C PRO A 128 -5.84 17.33 -1.73
N ALA A 129 -4.66 17.90 -1.47
CA ALA A 129 -3.84 17.51 -0.33
C ALA A 129 -4.63 17.59 0.98
N LYS A 130 -4.26 16.77 1.97
CA LYS A 130 -4.85 16.74 3.32
C LYS A 130 -6.38 16.58 3.33
N SER A 131 -6.97 15.98 2.29
CA SER A 131 -8.42 15.82 2.19
C SER A 131 -8.86 14.39 2.49
N LEU A 132 -10.00 14.24 3.17
CA LEU A 132 -10.73 12.98 3.25
C LEU A 132 -11.69 12.88 2.06
N VAL A 133 -11.53 11.86 1.22
CA VAL A 133 -12.41 11.56 0.09
C VAL A 133 -13.12 10.23 0.31
N ALA A 134 -14.43 10.16 0.05
CA ALA A 134 -15.22 8.96 0.35
C ALA A 134 -16.49 8.82 -0.51
N GLY A 135 -16.92 7.59 -0.74
CA GLY A 135 -18.18 7.24 -1.43
C GLY A 135 -17.97 6.58 -2.79
N ILE A 136 -19.09 6.29 -3.47
CA ILE A 136 -19.12 5.69 -4.82
C ILE A 136 -20.16 6.47 -5.64
N PRO A 137 -19.75 7.37 -6.55
CA PRO A 137 -18.38 7.88 -6.72
C PRO A 137 -17.92 8.70 -5.50
N ALA A 138 -16.61 8.74 -5.29
CA ALA A 138 -16.02 9.40 -4.15
C ALA A 138 -16.09 10.93 -4.31
N THR A 139 -16.37 11.62 -3.22
CA THR A 139 -16.37 13.09 -3.15
C THR A 139 -15.56 13.56 -1.96
N VAL A 140 -14.93 14.72 -2.11
CA VAL A 140 -14.19 15.36 -1.01
C VAL A 140 -15.18 15.68 0.11
N ARG A 141 -14.91 15.18 1.31
CA ARG A 141 -15.79 15.32 2.47
C ARG A 141 -15.39 16.48 3.35
N ARG A 142 -14.10 16.57 3.66
CA ARG A 142 -13.50 17.57 4.54
C ARG A 142 -11.98 17.52 4.46
N GLU A 143 -11.34 18.53 5.02
CA GLU A 143 -9.92 18.49 5.34
C GLU A 143 -9.66 17.58 6.56
N LEU A 144 -8.46 17.01 6.61
CA LEU A 144 -7.93 16.19 7.69
C LEU A 144 -7.28 17.08 8.74
N GLY A 145 -7.44 16.72 10.00
CA GLY A 145 -6.69 17.36 11.09
C GLY A 145 -5.26 16.84 11.18
N ASP A 146 -4.38 17.63 11.80
CA ASP A 146 -2.96 17.24 11.99
C ASP A 146 -2.82 15.93 12.77
N ASP A 147 -3.69 15.68 13.76
CA ASP A 147 -3.71 14.43 14.53
C ASP A 147 -4.03 13.21 13.66
N GLU A 148 -4.89 13.36 12.65
CA GLU A 148 -5.23 12.26 11.72
C GLU A 148 -4.04 11.95 10.81
N ILE A 149 -3.33 12.98 10.35
CA ILE A 149 -2.14 12.87 9.52
C ILE A 149 -0.98 12.24 10.32
N ALA A 150 -0.76 12.69 11.55
CA ALA A 150 0.25 12.13 12.45
C ALA A 150 -0.03 10.66 12.76
N TRP A 151 -1.27 10.34 13.14
CA TRP A 151 -1.72 8.96 13.36
C TRP A 151 -1.47 8.06 12.14
N LYS A 152 -1.72 8.59 10.94
CA LYS A 152 -1.46 7.84 9.71
C LYS A 152 0.03 7.60 9.50
N ARG A 153 0.89 8.59 9.75
CA ARG A 153 2.35 8.47 9.61
C ARG A 153 2.86 7.34 10.52
N GLU A 154 2.44 7.30 11.78
CA GLU A 154 2.74 6.18 12.69
C GLU A 154 2.30 4.83 12.09
N GLY A 155 1.11 4.78 11.50
CA GLY A 155 0.64 3.60 10.78
C GLY A 155 1.50 3.19 9.58
N THR A 156 2.15 4.13 8.88
CA THR A 156 3.14 3.79 7.83
C THR A 156 4.41 3.22 8.45
N GLU A 157 4.90 3.83 9.52
CA GLU A 157 6.12 3.42 10.22
C GLU A 157 6.02 1.98 10.74
N ILE A 158 4.82 1.53 11.16
CA ILE A 158 4.57 0.12 11.51
C ILE A 158 4.86 -0.81 10.34
N TYR A 159 4.47 -0.46 9.11
CA TYR A 159 4.75 -1.30 7.94
C TYR A 159 6.22 -1.27 7.54
N GLN A 160 6.90 -0.15 7.76
CA GLN A 160 8.36 -0.06 7.58
C GLN A 160 9.10 -0.89 8.63
N ASP A 161 8.59 -0.97 9.86
CA ASP A 161 9.07 -1.89 10.89
C ASP A 161 8.80 -3.35 10.53
N LEU A 162 7.59 -3.65 10.06
CA LEU A 162 7.22 -4.97 9.59
C LEU A 162 8.13 -5.42 8.44
N THR A 163 8.47 -4.52 7.51
CA THR A 163 9.44 -4.77 6.43
C THR A 163 10.76 -5.30 6.99
N ARG A 164 11.36 -4.58 7.95
CA ARG A 164 12.62 -4.99 8.58
C ARG A 164 12.49 -6.34 9.30
N ARG A 165 11.39 -6.53 10.05
CA ARG A 165 11.13 -7.77 10.79
C ARG A 165 10.90 -8.96 9.87
N CYS A 166 10.23 -8.76 8.73
CA CYS A 166 10.01 -9.81 7.76
C CYS A 166 11.30 -10.23 7.07
N LEU A 167 12.16 -9.26 6.70
CA LEU A 167 13.49 -9.54 6.16
C LEU A 167 14.38 -10.30 7.16
N ASP A 168 14.25 -10.00 8.45
CA ASP A 168 15.05 -10.62 9.52
C ASP A 168 14.54 -12.00 9.96
N SER A 169 13.22 -12.18 10.07
CA SER A 169 12.65 -13.26 10.88
C SER A 169 11.47 -14.03 10.26
N LEU A 170 10.92 -13.59 9.13
CA LEU A 170 9.80 -14.32 8.52
C LEU A 170 10.31 -15.57 7.79
N VAL A 171 9.80 -16.72 8.20
CA VAL A 171 10.08 -18.01 7.58
C VAL A 171 8.78 -18.76 7.29
N GLU A 172 8.78 -19.56 6.24
CA GLU A 172 7.71 -20.53 5.99
C GLU A 172 7.70 -21.59 7.11
N ALA A 173 6.51 -21.94 7.61
CA ALA A 173 6.36 -22.86 8.72
C ALA A 173 5.12 -23.74 8.56
N GLU A 174 5.22 -24.98 9.02
CA GLU A 174 4.07 -25.88 9.16
C GLU A 174 3.15 -25.40 10.30
N PRO A 175 1.82 -25.51 10.16
CA PRO A 175 0.90 -25.11 11.20
C PRO A 175 1.04 -26.02 12.44
N LEU A 176 1.11 -25.41 13.62
CA LEU A 176 1.02 -26.12 14.89
C LEU A 176 -0.34 -26.81 15.02
N ARG A 177 -0.35 -28.06 15.52
CA ARG A 177 -1.58 -28.87 15.68
C ARG A 177 -2.33 -28.59 16.98
N ALA A 178 -1.75 -27.83 17.89
CA ALA A 178 -2.33 -27.42 19.17
C ALA A 178 -1.77 -26.06 19.60
N VAL A 179 -2.49 -25.37 20.49
CA VAL A 179 -2.03 -24.12 21.09
C VAL A 179 -0.98 -24.43 22.16
N GLU A 180 0.16 -23.77 22.10
CA GLU A 180 1.20 -23.88 23.13
C GLU A 180 0.74 -23.24 24.44
N ALA A 181 1.06 -23.86 25.58
CA ALA A 181 0.69 -23.34 26.91
C ALA A 181 1.26 -21.93 27.16
N ASP A 182 2.48 -21.68 26.69
CA ASP A 182 3.20 -20.41 26.83
C ASP A 182 3.40 -19.70 25.48
N ARG A 183 2.36 -19.72 24.62
CA ARG A 183 2.45 -19.16 23.26
C ARG A 183 2.92 -17.70 23.28
N PRO A 184 4.03 -17.36 22.61
CA PRO A 184 4.54 -16.00 22.61
C PRO A 184 3.58 -15.05 21.87
N ARG A 185 3.52 -13.81 22.33
CA ARG A 185 2.89 -12.71 21.58
C ARG A 185 3.97 -11.99 20.79
N LEU A 186 3.68 -11.68 19.54
CA LEU A 186 4.54 -10.80 18.76
C LEU A 186 4.57 -9.43 19.43
N LYS A 187 5.78 -8.85 19.55
CA LYS A 187 5.92 -7.45 19.95
C LYS A 187 5.25 -6.60 18.87
N SER A 188 4.28 -5.79 19.29
CA SER A 188 3.63 -4.81 18.43
C SER A 188 4.11 -3.43 18.84
N PRO A 189 4.34 -2.51 17.88
CA PRO A 189 4.43 -1.09 18.18
C PRO A 189 3.18 -0.63 18.95
N ASP A 190 3.34 0.32 19.89
CA ASP A 190 2.24 0.91 20.65
C ASP A 190 1.50 1.96 19.81
N VAL A 191 0.73 1.49 18.82
CA VAL A 191 -0.10 2.36 17.98
C VAL A 191 -1.56 2.06 18.25
N ARG A 192 -2.31 3.12 18.58
CA ARG A 192 -3.73 3.04 18.89
C ARG A 192 -4.56 3.23 17.62
N SER A 193 -5.75 2.63 17.58
CA SER A 193 -6.68 2.93 16.49
C SER A 193 -7.12 4.41 16.55
N LEU A 194 -7.48 4.99 15.41
CA LEU A 194 -7.96 6.38 15.37
C LEU A 194 -9.21 6.61 16.24
N ILE A 195 -10.02 5.56 16.44
CA ILE A 195 -11.17 5.62 17.35
C ILE A 195 -10.70 5.63 18.81
N ALA A 196 -9.66 4.87 19.15
CA ALA A 196 -9.10 4.83 20.50
C ALA A 196 -8.36 6.13 20.85
N THR A 197 -7.67 6.78 19.90
CA THR A 197 -7.04 8.08 20.12
C THR A 197 -8.05 9.19 20.39
N ARG A 198 -9.25 9.14 19.78
CA ARG A 198 -10.34 10.10 20.02
C ARG A 198 -11.12 9.89 21.32
N ARG A 199 -10.96 8.74 21.99
CA ARG A 199 -11.66 8.42 23.24
C ARG A 199 -10.85 8.75 24.50
N GLY A 200 -9.54 9.00 24.36
CA GLY A 200 -8.65 9.45 25.43
C GLY A 200 -8.55 10.96 25.47
#